data_AF-A0A2V5KUI9-F1
#
_entry.id   AF-A0A2V5KUI9-F1
#
_cell.length_a   1.000
_cell.length_b   1.000
_cell.length_c   1.000
_cell.angle_alpha   90.00
_cell.angle_beta   90.00
_cell.angle_gamma   90.00
#
_symmetry.space_group_name_H-M   'P 1'
#
loop_
_entity.id
_entity.type
_entity.pdbx_description
1 polymer ?
#
loop_
_entity_poly.entity_id
_entity_poly.type
_entity_poly.pdbx_seq_one_letter_code
_entity_poly.pdbx_strand_id
1 'polypeptide(L)'
;MSWITIVWSMNAGACFVLAGVCFVVWCKQRESWPHLLFSCSAVAAGVIALIELTMLHANTVGQYTALVRWIHVPVWVLTLSFVAFVRLYLRAGRRWLAWSIYGLRTLVLILNFISTPNINFRAITSIRQFSWWGEIVSVPVGVPNPWGLLSNVSLLLLLIFSVDATITVWRRGDRQRALVVGGSMILGTILAWHVPFVIWGIINVPFFLSFAYSGIVLAMSYELSNDMLQTAQLAQKLERSEKRLNLAADSANLGMWEWDLKKDEIWITRTRRAQLGLPVSGRITFEDLLSRWHADDRDKVWQALKEALEERKDYEAEYRIVLEDGSVRWISARGRVQLDDHGKPMQLTGVSLDITSRKEAEVLAQQQRDELEQLRQQRTALLEKEVAERARLEREVIESCGREQRRIAYDLHDGVGQHLVGIALSAKLLEQELRGEHPAQAKKASAIVRLANQTARHARLTARSLEGADGV
;
A
#
# COMPACT_ATOMS: atom_id res chain seq x y z
N MET A 1 -33.70 -33.65 -38.19
CA MET A 1 -34.11 -32.30 -37.75
C MET A 1 -33.70 -31.31 -38.82
N SER A 2 -34.55 -30.33 -39.11
CA SER A 2 -34.26 -29.30 -40.12
C SER A 2 -33.14 -28.38 -39.63
N TRP A 3 -32.19 -28.00 -40.49
CA TRP A 3 -31.10 -27.08 -40.14
C TRP A 3 -31.65 -25.70 -39.77
N ILE A 4 -32.73 -25.25 -40.43
CA ILE A 4 -33.44 -24.02 -40.06
C ILE A 4 -33.96 -24.10 -38.62
N THR A 5 -34.55 -25.23 -38.25
CA THR A 5 -35.04 -25.45 -36.88
C THR A 5 -33.90 -25.35 -35.87
N ILE A 6 -32.75 -25.95 -36.18
CA ILE A 6 -31.57 -25.91 -35.32
C ILE A 6 -31.06 -24.48 -35.16
N VAL A 7 -30.85 -23.76 -36.26
CA VAL A 7 -30.23 -22.41 -36.24
C VAL A 7 -31.11 -21.40 -35.51
N TRP A 8 -32.43 -21.39 -35.74
CA TRP A 8 -33.34 -20.47 -35.04
C TRP A 8 -33.49 -20.83 -33.56
N SER A 9 -33.54 -22.13 -33.22
CA SER A 9 -33.60 -22.57 -31.83
C SER A 9 -32.31 -22.24 -31.07
N MET A 10 -31.15 -22.41 -31.71
CA MET A 10 -29.86 -22.00 -31.16
C MET A 10 -29.81 -20.48 -30.95
N ASN A 11 -30.29 -19.69 -31.92
CA ASN A 11 -30.35 -18.24 -31.80
C ASN A 11 -31.22 -17.82 -30.60
N ALA A 12 -32.43 -18.39 -30.49
CA ALA A 12 -33.33 -18.14 -29.37
C ALA A 12 -32.69 -18.54 -28.02
N GLY A 13 -32.10 -19.73 -27.97
CA GLY A 13 -31.42 -20.24 -26.77
C GLY A 13 -30.27 -19.36 -26.32
N ALA A 14 -29.42 -18.89 -27.25
CA ALA A 14 -28.33 -17.97 -26.96
C ALA A 14 -28.86 -16.65 -26.36
N CYS A 15 -29.90 -16.08 -26.95
CA CYS A 15 -30.54 -14.87 -26.42
C CYS A 15 -31.11 -15.07 -25.01
N PHE A 16 -31.78 -16.20 -24.72
CA PHE A 16 -32.32 -16.47 -23.39
C PHE A 16 -31.24 -16.72 -22.33
N VAL A 17 -30.15 -17.41 -22.68
CA VAL A 17 -29.01 -17.62 -21.78
C VAL A 17 -28.38 -16.28 -21.41
N LEU A 18 -28.09 -15.43 -22.42
CA LEU A 18 -27.53 -14.10 -22.18
C LEU A 18 -28.46 -13.22 -21.33
N ALA A 19 -29.77 -13.27 -21.61
CA ALA A 19 -30.76 -12.57 -20.81
C ALA A 19 -30.74 -13.03 -19.33
N GLY A 20 -30.79 -14.34 -19.10
CA GLY A 20 -30.80 -14.92 -17.75
C GLY A 20 -29.57 -14.53 -16.93
N VAL A 21 -28.37 -14.59 -17.53
CA VAL A 21 -27.14 -14.17 -16.86
C VAL A 21 -27.21 -12.70 -16.43
N CYS A 22 -27.58 -11.79 -17.35
CA CYS A 22 -27.66 -10.37 -17.04
C CYS A 22 -28.80 -10.04 -16.06
N PHE A 23 -29.90 -10.78 -16.10
CA PHE A 23 -30.99 -10.63 -15.13
C PHE A 23 -30.52 -10.98 -13.71
N VAL A 24 -29.79 -12.08 -13.54
CA VAL A 24 -29.22 -12.47 -12.24
C VAL A 24 -28.24 -11.41 -11.72
N VAL A 25 -27.39 -10.84 -12.61
CA VAL A 25 -26.50 -9.73 -12.25
C VAL A 25 -27.30 -8.53 -11.75
N TRP A 26 -28.35 -8.14 -12.47
CA TRP A 26 -29.23 -7.04 -12.05
C TRP A 26 -29.96 -7.34 -10.72
N CYS A 27 -30.40 -8.58 -10.48
CA CYS A 27 -31.00 -8.96 -9.20
C CYS A 27 -30.03 -8.75 -8.02
N LYS A 28 -28.74 -8.99 -8.24
CA LYS A 28 -27.69 -8.72 -7.23
C LYS A 28 -27.31 -7.25 -7.14
N GLN A 29 -27.44 -6.49 -8.23
CA GLN A 29 -27.05 -5.08 -8.32
C GLN A 29 -28.22 -4.25 -8.88
N ARG A 30 -29.25 -3.98 -8.07
CA ARG A 30 -30.50 -3.36 -8.56
C ARG A 30 -30.34 -1.96 -9.14
N GLU A 31 -29.26 -1.27 -8.83
CA GLU A 31 -28.93 0.05 -9.38
C GLU A 31 -28.45 -0.02 -10.84
N SER A 32 -28.06 -1.20 -11.32
CA SER A 32 -27.45 -1.42 -12.64
C SER A 32 -28.47 -1.61 -13.77
N TRP A 33 -29.30 -0.58 -14.02
CA TRP A 33 -30.33 -0.57 -15.07
C TRP A 33 -29.91 -1.09 -16.46
N PRO A 34 -28.67 -0.86 -16.97
CA PRO A 34 -28.23 -1.44 -18.23
C PRO A 34 -28.37 -2.95 -18.35
N HIS A 35 -28.14 -3.72 -17.27
CA HIS A 35 -28.26 -5.18 -17.30
C HIS A 35 -29.71 -5.64 -17.43
N LEU A 36 -30.66 -4.93 -16.80
CA LEU A 36 -32.10 -5.20 -16.97
C LEU A 36 -32.54 -4.89 -18.40
N LEU A 37 -32.15 -3.74 -18.94
CA LEU A 37 -32.52 -3.33 -20.30
C LEU A 37 -31.91 -4.26 -21.35
N PHE A 38 -30.67 -4.69 -21.15
CA PHE A 38 -30.05 -5.75 -21.94
C PHE A 38 -30.88 -7.03 -21.88
N SER A 39 -31.23 -7.50 -20.68
CA SER A 39 -32.02 -8.72 -20.49
C SER A 39 -33.37 -8.63 -21.21
N CYS A 40 -34.10 -7.52 -21.08
CA CYS A 40 -35.35 -7.30 -21.81
C CYS A 40 -35.15 -7.35 -23.33
N SER A 41 -34.07 -6.77 -23.84
CA SER A 41 -33.73 -6.79 -25.27
C SER A 41 -33.43 -8.21 -25.75
N ALA A 42 -32.63 -8.95 -24.98
CA ALA A 42 -32.24 -10.32 -25.31
C ALA A 42 -33.44 -11.28 -25.25
N VAL A 43 -34.31 -11.20 -24.22
CA VAL A 43 -35.57 -11.98 -24.17
C VAL A 43 -36.42 -11.68 -25.40
N ALA A 44 -36.59 -10.39 -25.74
CA ALA A 44 -37.40 -10.00 -26.88
C ALA A 44 -36.84 -10.52 -28.22
N ALA A 45 -35.52 -10.48 -28.42
CA ALA A 45 -34.86 -11.07 -29.59
C ALA A 45 -35.06 -12.60 -29.65
N GLY A 46 -34.98 -13.30 -28.51
CA GLY A 46 -35.24 -14.73 -28.43
C GLY A 46 -36.68 -15.10 -28.75
N VAL A 47 -37.65 -14.32 -28.26
CA VAL A 47 -39.08 -14.50 -28.59
C VAL A 47 -39.35 -14.24 -30.07
N ILE A 48 -38.70 -13.24 -30.69
CA ILE A 48 -38.79 -13.01 -32.14
C ILE A 48 -38.28 -14.23 -32.90
N ALA A 49 -37.13 -14.80 -32.51
CA ALA A 49 -36.59 -16.01 -33.14
C ALA A 49 -37.56 -17.20 -33.07
N LEU A 50 -38.23 -17.41 -31.92
CA LEU A 50 -39.24 -18.45 -31.80
C LEU A 50 -40.46 -18.20 -32.70
N ILE A 51 -40.96 -16.95 -32.74
CA ILE A 51 -42.09 -16.58 -33.61
C ILE A 51 -41.71 -16.79 -35.07
N GLU A 52 -40.53 -16.33 -35.51
CA GLU A 52 -40.03 -16.54 -36.87
C GLU A 52 -39.97 -18.03 -37.22
N LEU A 53 -39.40 -18.86 -36.34
CA LEU A 53 -39.34 -20.31 -36.56
C LEU A 53 -40.72 -20.93 -36.75
N THR A 54 -41.71 -20.50 -35.96
CA THR A 54 -43.10 -20.96 -36.13
C THR A 54 -43.74 -20.43 -37.42
N MET A 55 -43.36 -19.24 -37.89
CA MET A 55 -43.82 -18.69 -39.16
C MET A 55 -43.28 -19.47 -40.35
N LEU A 56 -42.01 -19.89 -40.30
CA LEU A 56 -41.38 -20.68 -41.37
C LEU A 56 -42.06 -22.03 -41.59
N HIS A 57 -42.61 -22.62 -40.52
CA HIS A 57 -43.32 -23.90 -40.54
C HIS A 57 -44.85 -23.75 -40.56
N ALA A 58 -45.37 -22.53 -40.72
CA ALA A 58 -46.81 -22.30 -40.71
C ALA A 58 -47.47 -22.90 -41.97
N ASN A 59 -48.53 -23.70 -41.75
CA ASN A 59 -49.24 -24.39 -42.84
C ASN A 59 -50.56 -23.70 -43.21
N THR A 60 -51.02 -22.73 -42.41
CA THR A 60 -52.31 -22.06 -42.62
C THR A 60 -52.17 -20.54 -42.58
N VAL A 61 -52.94 -19.85 -43.43
CA VAL A 61 -52.99 -18.37 -43.48
C VAL A 61 -53.41 -17.79 -42.13
N GLY A 62 -54.35 -18.43 -41.43
CA GLY A 62 -54.81 -18.00 -40.11
C GLY A 62 -53.70 -18.02 -39.05
N GLN A 63 -52.93 -19.10 -38.98
CA GLN A 63 -51.77 -19.21 -38.08
C GLN A 63 -50.73 -18.14 -38.40
N TYR A 64 -50.37 -17.98 -39.69
CA TYR A 64 -49.39 -16.98 -40.11
C TYR A 64 -49.85 -15.55 -39.77
N THR A 65 -51.14 -15.26 -39.97
CA THR A 65 -51.75 -13.96 -39.65
C THR A 65 -51.63 -13.64 -38.16
N ALA A 66 -51.91 -14.61 -37.28
CA ALA A 66 -51.76 -14.45 -35.85
C ALA A 66 -50.30 -14.18 -35.46
N LEU A 67 -49.34 -14.92 -36.03
CA LEU A 67 -47.92 -14.77 -35.73
C LEU A 67 -47.37 -13.40 -36.17
N VAL A 68 -47.72 -12.92 -37.38
CA VAL A 68 -47.35 -11.57 -37.84
C VAL A 68 -47.92 -10.49 -36.92
N ARG A 69 -49.12 -10.68 -36.37
CA ARG A 69 -49.71 -9.71 -35.44
C ARG A 69 -48.96 -9.68 -34.10
N TRP A 70 -48.66 -10.85 -33.54
CA TRP A 70 -48.03 -10.97 -32.22
C TRP A 70 -46.54 -10.63 -32.21
N ILE A 71 -45.81 -10.77 -33.34
CA ILE A 71 -44.39 -10.40 -33.44
C ILE A 71 -44.13 -8.92 -33.12
N HIS A 72 -45.13 -8.05 -33.28
CA HIS A 72 -44.98 -6.62 -32.98
C HIS A 72 -44.75 -6.32 -31.49
N VAL A 73 -45.23 -7.19 -30.58
CA VAL A 73 -45.05 -7.02 -29.13
C VAL A 73 -43.57 -7.16 -28.73
N PRO A 74 -42.88 -8.29 -29.00
CA PRO A 74 -41.47 -8.39 -28.68
C PRO A 74 -40.62 -7.40 -29.49
N VAL A 75 -40.96 -7.06 -30.74
CA VAL A 75 -40.20 -6.02 -31.46
C VAL A 75 -40.36 -4.64 -30.80
N TRP A 76 -41.52 -4.33 -30.24
CA TRP A 76 -41.72 -3.12 -29.44
C TRP A 76 -40.86 -3.13 -28.18
N VAL A 77 -40.90 -4.21 -27.39
CA VAL A 77 -40.06 -4.36 -26.18
C VAL A 77 -38.59 -4.18 -26.54
N LEU A 78 -38.11 -4.91 -27.55
CA LEU A 78 -36.74 -4.87 -28.05
C LEU A 78 -36.30 -3.45 -28.41
N THR A 79 -37.12 -2.73 -29.17
CA THR A 79 -36.77 -1.37 -29.63
C THR A 79 -36.67 -0.40 -28.46
N LEU A 80 -37.63 -0.45 -27.52
CA LEU A 80 -37.63 0.43 -26.36
C LEU A 80 -36.45 0.14 -25.43
N SER A 81 -36.24 -1.14 -25.09
CA SER A 81 -35.17 -1.56 -24.19
C SER A 81 -33.79 -1.25 -24.79
N PHE A 82 -33.64 -1.42 -26.09
CA PHE A 82 -32.43 -1.12 -26.82
C PHE A 82 -32.08 0.38 -26.84
N VAL A 83 -33.05 1.24 -27.19
CA VAL A 83 -32.82 2.71 -27.18
C VAL A 83 -32.54 3.19 -25.75
N ALA A 84 -33.24 2.65 -24.75
CA ALA A 84 -32.97 2.96 -23.35
C ALA A 84 -31.55 2.51 -22.94
N PHE A 85 -31.12 1.31 -23.38
CA PHE A 85 -29.79 0.79 -23.11
C PHE A 85 -28.72 1.72 -23.68
N VAL A 86 -28.82 2.10 -24.96
CA VAL A 86 -27.87 3.02 -25.61
C VAL A 86 -27.77 4.34 -24.84
N ARG A 87 -28.91 4.87 -24.37
CA ARG A 87 -28.93 6.12 -23.62
C ARG A 87 -28.35 6.03 -22.21
N LEU A 88 -28.55 4.92 -21.50
CA LEU A 88 -28.05 4.76 -20.12
C LEU A 88 -26.61 4.24 -20.08
N TYR A 89 -26.31 3.23 -20.90
CA TYR A 89 -25.01 2.57 -20.94
C TYR A 89 -23.98 3.38 -21.73
N LEU A 90 -24.24 3.69 -23.00
CA LEU A 90 -23.32 4.48 -23.82
C LEU A 90 -23.40 5.99 -23.54
N ARG A 91 -24.37 6.43 -22.74
CA ARG A 91 -24.67 7.85 -22.44
C ARG A 91 -24.79 8.69 -23.72
N ALA A 92 -25.30 8.09 -24.80
CA ALA A 92 -25.31 8.65 -26.15
C ALA A 92 -26.72 8.63 -26.76
N GLY A 93 -26.90 9.35 -27.88
CA GLY A 93 -28.18 9.49 -28.56
C GLY A 93 -29.04 10.64 -28.01
N ARG A 94 -29.54 11.50 -28.91
CA ARG A 94 -30.34 12.66 -28.51
C ARG A 94 -31.68 12.26 -27.89
N ARG A 95 -32.10 13.01 -26.86
CA ARG A 95 -33.33 12.73 -26.11
C ARG A 95 -34.58 12.79 -27.00
N TRP A 96 -34.65 13.76 -27.90
CA TRP A 96 -35.80 13.93 -28.80
C TRP A 96 -35.94 12.75 -29.77
N LEU A 97 -34.84 12.23 -30.32
CA LEU A 97 -34.85 11.03 -31.18
C LEU A 97 -35.41 9.82 -30.43
N ALA A 98 -34.98 9.60 -29.19
CA ALA A 98 -35.47 8.51 -28.37
C ALA A 98 -36.98 8.63 -28.09
N TRP A 99 -37.48 9.82 -27.71
CA TRP A 99 -38.91 10.04 -27.50
C TRP A 99 -39.73 9.87 -28.78
N SER A 100 -39.21 10.32 -29.93
CA SER A 100 -39.85 10.10 -31.23
C SER A 100 -39.95 8.61 -31.57
N ILE A 101 -38.89 7.83 -31.32
CA ILE A 101 -38.91 6.38 -31.52
C ILE A 101 -39.93 5.73 -30.57
N TYR A 102 -39.96 6.12 -29.29
CA TYR A 102 -40.89 5.56 -28.31
C TYR A 102 -42.35 5.83 -28.69
N GLY A 103 -42.66 7.09 -29.04
CA GLY A 103 -44.00 7.49 -29.47
C GLY A 103 -44.41 6.76 -30.74
N LEU A 104 -43.57 6.80 -31.77
CA LEU A 104 -43.90 6.18 -33.06
C LEU A 104 -44.00 4.66 -32.96
N ARG A 105 -43.11 3.98 -32.23
CA ARG A 105 -43.15 2.52 -32.06
C ARG A 105 -44.39 2.08 -31.28
N THR A 106 -44.81 2.86 -30.28
CA THR A 106 -46.05 2.61 -29.52
C THR A 106 -47.27 2.85 -30.40
N LEU A 107 -47.29 3.89 -31.22
CA LEU A 107 -48.34 4.12 -32.20
C LEU A 107 -48.45 2.97 -33.21
N VAL A 108 -47.32 2.49 -33.73
CA VAL A 108 -47.27 1.31 -34.63
C VAL A 108 -47.87 0.08 -33.94
N LEU A 109 -47.56 -0.15 -32.67
CA LEU A 109 -48.13 -1.28 -31.91
C LEU A 109 -49.65 -1.14 -31.75
N ILE A 110 -50.14 0.06 -31.38
CA ILE A 110 -51.59 0.32 -31.23
C ILE A 110 -52.30 0.10 -32.57
N LEU A 111 -51.82 0.71 -33.66
CA LEU A 111 -52.40 0.57 -35.00
C LEU A 111 -52.35 -0.87 -35.51
N ASN A 112 -51.33 -1.65 -35.12
CA ASN A 112 -51.24 -3.08 -35.45
C ASN A 112 -52.39 -3.91 -34.86
N PHE A 113 -52.84 -3.60 -33.64
CA PHE A 113 -53.96 -4.31 -33.03
C PHE A 113 -55.34 -3.75 -33.45
N ILE A 114 -55.40 -2.50 -33.92
CA ILE A 114 -56.62 -1.91 -34.48
C ILE A 114 -56.86 -2.40 -35.92
N SER A 115 -55.81 -2.56 -36.72
CA SER A 115 -55.90 -2.98 -38.12
C SER A 115 -56.05 -4.50 -38.25
N THR A 116 -56.97 -4.96 -39.09
CA THR A 116 -57.12 -6.38 -39.46
C THR A 116 -56.66 -6.61 -40.90
N PRO A 117 -55.74 -7.55 -41.18
CA PRO A 117 -55.06 -8.47 -40.27
C PRO A 117 -53.99 -7.83 -39.36
N ASN A 118 -53.27 -6.81 -39.84
CA ASN A 118 -52.26 -6.07 -39.09
C ASN A 118 -51.87 -4.76 -39.81
N ILE A 119 -50.89 -4.01 -39.27
CA ILE A 119 -50.43 -2.75 -39.87
C ILE A 119 -49.66 -2.93 -41.20
N ASN A 120 -49.12 -4.12 -41.48
CA ASN A 120 -48.28 -4.37 -42.65
C ASN A 120 -49.04 -4.92 -43.86
N PHE A 121 -50.11 -5.70 -43.64
CA PHE A 121 -50.92 -6.33 -44.69
C PHE A 121 -52.38 -5.89 -44.57
N ARG A 122 -53.00 -5.53 -45.69
CA ARG A 122 -54.46 -5.33 -45.81
C ARG A 122 -55.20 -6.66 -45.87
N ALA A 123 -54.60 -7.64 -46.55
CA ALA A 123 -55.06 -9.01 -46.63
C ALA A 123 -53.86 -9.91 -46.94
N ILE A 124 -53.79 -11.06 -46.27
CA ILE A 124 -52.86 -12.14 -46.61
C ILE A 124 -53.68 -13.15 -47.41
N THR A 125 -53.41 -13.26 -48.72
CA THR A 125 -54.20 -14.04 -49.67
C THR A 125 -53.80 -15.51 -49.68
N SER A 126 -52.50 -15.80 -49.53
CA SER A 126 -51.98 -17.15 -49.46
C SER A 126 -50.61 -17.20 -48.78
N ILE A 127 -50.13 -18.41 -48.49
CA ILE A 127 -48.75 -18.65 -48.07
C ILE A 127 -48.04 -19.30 -49.26
N ARG A 128 -46.94 -18.70 -49.69
CA ARG A 128 -46.04 -19.30 -50.67
C ARG A 128 -45.04 -20.16 -49.93
N GLN A 129 -44.97 -21.43 -50.33
CA GLN A 129 -43.94 -22.35 -49.89
C GLN A 129 -42.88 -22.48 -50.98
N PHE A 130 -41.62 -22.30 -50.62
CA PHE A 130 -40.50 -22.51 -51.55
C PHE A 130 -39.31 -23.17 -50.84
N SER A 131 -38.44 -23.81 -51.61
CA SER A 131 -37.21 -24.41 -51.09
C SER A 131 -36.18 -23.32 -50.81
N TRP A 132 -35.82 -23.18 -49.54
CA TRP A 132 -34.76 -22.30 -49.07
C TRP A 132 -33.72 -23.14 -48.33
N TRP A 133 -32.51 -23.17 -48.88
CA TRP A 133 -31.41 -24.00 -48.37
C TRP A 133 -31.76 -25.50 -48.22
N GLY A 134 -32.57 -26.02 -49.15
CA GLY A 134 -32.96 -27.43 -49.17
C GLY A 134 -34.19 -27.76 -48.31
N GLU A 135 -34.82 -26.77 -47.67
CA GLU A 135 -36.00 -26.97 -46.82
C GLU A 135 -37.17 -26.09 -47.27
N ILE A 136 -38.39 -26.58 -47.12
CA ILE A 136 -39.59 -25.85 -47.51
C ILE A 136 -39.93 -24.84 -46.42
N VAL A 137 -39.96 -23.55 -46.77
CA VAL A 137 -40.32 -22.46 -45.87
C VAL A 137 -41.53 -21.70 -46.36
N SER A 138 -42.33 -21.22 -45.40
CA SER A 138 -43.54 -20.43 -45.62
C SER A 138 -43.29 -18.92 -45.60
N VAL A 139 -43.74 -18.21 -46.64
CA VAL A 139 -43.69 -16.74 -46.76
C VAL A 139 -45.07 -16.20 -47.14
N PRO A 140 -45.50 -15.05 -46.61
CA PRO A 140 -46.85 -14.56 -46.84
C PRO A 140 -46.94 -13.91 -48.22
N VAL A 141 -48.02 -14.16 -48.93
CA VAL A 141 -48.40 -13.41 -50.12
C VAL A 141 -49.65 -12.62 -49.77
N GLY A 142 -49.60 -11.32 -49.98
CA GLY A 142 -50.69 -10.43 -49.58
C GLY A 142 -50.54 -9.03 -50.12
N VAL A 143 -51.59 -8.23 -49.92
CA VAL A 143 -51.60 -6.82 -50.32
C VAL A 143 -50.99 -5.98 -49.18
N PRO A 144 -49.90 -5.23 -49.42
CA PRO A 144 -49.32 -4.35 -48.42
C PRO A 144 -50.32 -3.30 -47.94
N ASN A 145 -50.26 -2.97 -46.66
CA ASN A 145 -51.03 -1.89 -46.08
C ASN A 145 -50.21 -0.60 -46.10
N PRO A 146 -50.73 0.52 -46.65
CA PRO A 146 -50.03 1.81 -46.64
C PRO A 146 -49.64 2.29 -45.24
N TRP A 147 -50.40 1.92 -44.20
CA TRP A 147 -50.05 2.21 -42.81
C TRP A 147 -48.71 1.57 -42.38
N GLY A 148 -48.24 0.53 -43.09
CA GLY A 148 -46.91 -0.07 -42.89
C GLY A 148 -45.76 0.90 -43.11
N LEU A 149 -45.96 2.00 -43.85
CA LEU A 149 -44.98 3.08 -43.99
C LEU A 149 -44.58 3.68 -42.63
N LEU A 150 -45.49 3.74 -41.64
CA LEU A 150 -45.14 4.20 -40.29
C LEU A 150 -44.09 3.29 -39.63
N SER A 151 -44.18 1.98 -39.86
CA SER A 151 -43.17 1.04 -39.35
C SER A 151 -41.82 1.28 -40.02
N ASN A 152 -41.80 1.61 -41.32
CA ASN A 152 -40.58 1.94 -42.05
C ASN A 152 -39.93 3.24 -41.55
N VAL A 153 -40.74 4.28 -41.28
CA VAL A 153 -40.26 5.53 -40.67
C VAL A 153 -39.67 5.26 -39.28
N SER A 154 -40.29 4.38 -38.49
CA SER A 154 -39.75 3.98 -37.18
C SER A 154 -38.39 3.29 -37.29
N LEU A 155 -38.17 2.42 -38.29
CA LEU A 155 -36.87 1.80 -38.56
C LEU A 155 -35.83 2.83 -39.01
N LEU A 156 -36.22 3.78 -39.85
CA LEU A 156 -35.34 4.87 -40.29
C LEU A 156 -34.91 5.76 -39.10
N LEU A 157 -35.83 6.10 -38.20
CA LEU A 157 -35.48 6.83 -36.98
C LEU A 157 -34.52 6.05 -36.09
N LEU A 158 -34.69 4.73 -35.99
CA LEU A 158 -33.78 3.87 -35.24
C LEU A 158 -32.37 3.82 -35.85
N LEU A 159 -32.28 3.81 -37.19
CA LEU A 159 -31.00 3.92 -37.91
C LEU A 159 -30.34 5.28 -37.64
N ILE A 160 -31.09 6.38 -37.78
CA ILE A 160 -30.59 7.75 -37.50
C ILE A 160 -30.10 7.86 -36.05
N PHE A 161 -30.87 7.35 -35.08
CA PHE A 161 -30.49 7.31 -33.68
C PHE A 161 -29.22 6.48 -33.45
N SER A 162 -29.09 5.33 -34.12
CA SER A 162 -27.91 4.47 -34.01
C SER A 162 -26.66 5.16 -34.55
N VAL A 163 -26.78 5.85 -35.69
CA VAL A 163 -25.69 6.66 -36.26
C VAL A 163 -25.31 7.84 -35.36
N ASP A 164 -26.30 8.61 -34.88
CA ASP A 164 -26.08 9.75 -33.96
C ASP A 164 -25.41 9.29 -32.65
N ALA A 165 -25.87 8.19 -32.05
CA ALA A 165 -25.27 7.61 -30.87
C ALA A 165 -23.83 7.16 -31.14
N THR A 166 -23.58 6.46 -32.25
CA THR A 166 -22.25 5.98 -32.63
C THR A 166 -21.27 7.12 -32.84
N ILE A 167 -21.66 8.17 -33.58
CA ILE A 167 -20.84 9.37 -33.78
C ILE A 167 -20.57 10.07 -32.44
N THR A 168 -21.56 10.13 -31.56
CA THR A 168 -21.41 10.74 -30.23
C THR A 168 -20.38 9.99 -29.38
N VAL A 169 -20.44 8.65 -29.34
CA VAL A 169 -19.46 7.81 -28.62
C VAL A 169 -18.08 7.96 -29.23
N TRP A 170 -17.98 7.94 -30.56
CA TRP A 170 -16.72 8.13 -31.28
C TRP A 170 -16.04 9.48 -30.95
N ARG A 171 -16.82 10.57 -30.94
CA ARG A 171 -16.32 11.92 -30.62
C ARG A 171 -15.84 12.06 -29.18
N ARG A 172 -16.32 11.22 -28.26
CA ARG A 172 -15.84 11.17 -26.86
C ARG A 172 -14.53 10.41 -26.68
N GLY A 173 -14.02 9.78 -27.75
CA GLY A 173 -12.76 9.02 -27.72
C GLY A 173 -12.92 7.52 -27.51
N ASP A 174 -14.12 7.02 -27.21
CA ASP A 174 -14.39 5.60 -26.99
C ASP A 174 -14.62 4.85 -28.32
N ARG A 175 -13.54 4.72 -29.11
CA ARG A 175 -13.61 4.15 -30.47
C ARG A 175 -14.00 2.67 -30.48
N GLN A 176 -13.60 1.91 -29.45
CA GLN A 176 -13.92 0.49 -29.36
C GLN A 176 -15.45 0.28 -29.23
N ARG A 177 -16.10 0.95 -28.28
CA ARG A 177 -17.55 0.81 -28.09
C ARG A 177 -18.34 1.36 -29.28
N ALA A 178 -17.86 2.43 -29.91
CA ALA A 178 -18.45 2.95 -31.13
C ALA A 178 -18.39 1.93 -32.29
N LEU A 179 -17.30 1.20 -32.45
CA LEU A 179 -17.17 0.18 -33.50
C LEU A 179 -17.97 -1.08 -33.20
N VAL A 180 -17.84 -1.63 -31.99
CA VAL A 180 -18.46 -2.91 -31.61
C VAL A 180 -19.97 -2.76 -31.46
N VAL A 181 -20.41 -1.86 -30.58
CA VAL A 181 -21.84 -1.66 -30.31
C VAL A 181 -22.43 -0.77 -31.41
N GLY A 182 -21.87 0.41 -31.66
CA GLY A 182 -22.41 1.31 -32.68
C GLY A 182 -22.45 0.70 -34.08
N GLY A 183 -21.39 -0.01 -34.50
CA GLY A 183 -21.34 -0.71 -35.78
C GLY A 183 -22.36 -1.84 -35.89
N SER A 184 -22.49 -2.69 -34.87
CA SER A 184 -23.50 -3.77 -34.87
C SER A 184 -24.93 -3.23 -34.88
N MET A 185 -25.19 -2.11 -34.20
CA MET A 185 -26.49 -1.42 -34.22
C MET A 185 -26.86 -0.91 -35.61
N ILE A 186 -25.92 -0.25 -36.28
CA ILE A 186 -26.12 0.25 -37.65
C ILE A 186 -26.33 -0.94 -38.60
N LEU A 187 -25.48 -1.97 -38.52
CA LEU A 187 -25.61 -3.16 -39.36
C LEU A 187 -26.95 -3.89 -39.15
N GLY A 188 -27.36 -4.10 -37.90
CA GLY A 188 -28.62 -4.76 -37.57
C GLY A 188 -29.85 -3.96 -38.02
N THR A 189 -29.82 -2.64 -37.87
CA THR A 189 -30.91 -1.78 -38.37
C THR A 189 -31.00 -1.76 -39.90
N ILE A 190 -29.86 -1.81 -40.60
CA ILE A 190 -29.83 -1.98 -42.06
C ILE A 190 -30.39 -3.36 -42.45
N LEU A 191 -29.97 -4.43 -41.77
CA LEU A 191 -30.44 -5.78 -42.07
C LEU A 191 -31.96 -5.93 -41.81
N ALA A 192 -32.51 -5.19 -40.84
CA ALA A 192 -33.95 -5.17 -40.56
C ALA A 192 -34.80 -4.62 -41.73
N TRP A 193 -34.22 -3.88 -42.69
CA TRP A 193 -34.93 -3.45 -43.90
C TRP A 193 -35.29 -4.58 -44.87
N HIS A 194 -34.80 -5.82 -44.68
CA HIS A 194 -35.31 -6.95 -45.46
C HIS A 194 -36.82 -7.17 -45.24
N VAL A 195 -37.34 -6.88 -44.04
CA VAL A 195 -38.76 -7.10 -43.69
C VAL A 195 -39.71 -6.33 -44.62
N PRO A 196 -39.60 -5.00 -44.78
CA PRO A 196 -40.44 -4.29 -45.74
C PRO A 196 -40.21 -4.78 -47.18
N PHE A 197 -38.99 -5.12 -47.60
CA PHE A 197 -38.76 -5.63 -48.95
C PHE A 197 -39.49 -6.97 -49.21
N VAL A 198 -39.57 -7.85 -48.21
CA VAL A 198 -40.38 -9.08 -48.29
C VAL A 198 -41.87 -8.76 -48.33
N ILE A 199 -42.35 -7.86 -47.46
CA ILE A 199 -43.78 -7.46 -47.42
C ILE A 199 -44.24 -6.87 -48.75
N TRP A 200 -43.41 -6.05 -49.39
CA TRP A 200 -43.69 -5.44 -50.68
C TRP A 200 -43.45 -6.38 -51.87
N GLY A 201 -43.02 -7.63 -51.63
CA GLY A 201 -42.80 -8.64 -52.66
C GLY A 201 -41.58 -8.40 -53.55
N ILE A 202 -40.66 -7.52 -53.14
CA ILE A 202 -39.44 -7.18 -53.90
C ILE A 202 -38.43 -8.33 -53.81
N ILE A 203 -38.30 -8.94 -52.63
CA ILE A 203 -37.40 -10.06 -52.39
C ILE A 203 -38.17 -11.27 -51.82
N ASN A 204 -37.72 -12.46 -52.17
CA ASN A 204 -38.33 -13.72 -51.73
C ASN A 204 -37.38 -14.43 -50.77
N VAL A 205 -37.34 -13.96 -49.53
CA VAL A 205 -36.59 -14.57 -48.43
C VAL A 205 -37.51 -14.69 -47.22
N PRO A 206 -37.29 -15.68 -46.34
CA PRO A 206 -37.99 -15.74 -45.07
C PRO A 206 -37.71 -14.52 -44.19
N PHE A 207 -38.54 -14.29 -43.17
CA PHE A 207 -38.20 -13.32 -42.14
C PHE A 207 -37.09 -13.87 -41.23
N PHE A 208 -36.02 -13.10 -41.07
CA PHE A 208 -34.86 -13.41 -40.22
C PHE A 208 -34.44 -12.19 -39.37
N LEU A 209 -35.41 -11.37 -38.98
CA LEU A 209 -35.25 -10.20 -38.11
C LEU A 209 -34.53 -10.54 -36.81
N SER A 210 -34.73 -11.73 -36.25
CA SER A 210 -34.02 -12.13 -35.03
C SER A 210 -32.50 -12.06 -35.18
N PHE A 211 -31.93 -12.49 -36.31
CA PHE A 211 -30.47 -12.48 -36.54
C PHE A 211 -29.89 -11.07 -36.63
N ALA A 212 -30.66 -10.12 -37.17
CA ALA A 212 -30.26 -8.72 -37.20
C ALA A 212 -30.04 -8.16 -35.79
N TYR A 213 -30.90 -8.54 -34.84
CA TYR A 213 -30.81 -8.09 -33.46
C TYR A 213 -29.93 -8.98 -32.57
N SER A 214 -29.74 -10.26 -32.90
CA SER A 214 -28.81 -11.13 -32.19
C SER A 214 -27.37 -10.64 -32.28
N GLY A 215 -26.95 -10.10 -33.44
CA GLY A 215 -25.63 -9.48 -33.57
C GLY A 215 -25.43 -8.28 -32.62
N ILE A 216 -26.48 -7.47 -32.45
CA ILE A 216 -26.50 -6.35 -31.51
C ILE A 216 -26.43 -6.85 -30.07
N VAL A 217 -27.27 -7.83 -29.70
CA VAL A 217 -27.28 -8.44 -28.36
C VAL A 217 -25.91 -9.06 -28.04
N LEU A 218 -25.27 -9.72 -28.99
CA LEU A 218 -23.95 -10.31 -28.80
C LEU A 218 -22.88 -9.24 -28.57
N ALA A 219 -22.89 -8.16 -29.37
CA ALA A 219 -21.98 -7.03 -29.19
C ALA A 219 -22.18 -6.33 -27.83
N MET A 220 -23.44 -6.11 -27.43
CA MET A 220 -23.78 -5.55 -26.12
C MET A 220 -23.32 -6.48 -24.98
N SER A 221 -23.51 -7.79 -25.13
CA SER A 221 -23.08 -8.79 -24.13
C SER A 221 -21.57 -8.80 -23.96
N TYR A 222 -20.83 -8.70 -25.05
CA TYR A 222 -19.37 -8.66 -25.04
C TYR A 222 -18.86 -7.45 -24.23
N GLU A 223 -19.39 -6.26 -24.50
CA GLU A 223 -18.99 -5.05 -23.76
C GLU A 223 -19.37 -5.10 -22.27
N LEU A 224 -20.59 -5.55 -21.94
CA LEU A 224 -21.00 -5.72 -20.53
C LEU A 224 -20.10 -6.73 -19.79
N SER A 225 -19.71 -7.81 -20.45
CA SER A 225 -18.83 -8.82 -19.87
C SER A 225 -17.41 -8.28 -19.66
N ASN A 226 -16.89 -7.51 -20.63
CA ASN A 226 -15.58 -6.89 -20.54
C ASN A 226 -15.50 -5.86 -19.40
N ASP A 227 -16.52 -5.00 -19.26
CA ASP A 227 -16.61 -4.03 -18.16
C ASP A 227 -16.67 -4.72 -16.79
N MET A 228 -17.43 -5.82 -16.68
CA MET A 228 -17.53 -6.60 -15.44
C MET A 228 -16.18 -7.25 -15.09
N LEU A 229 -15.47 -7.78 -16.09
CA LEU A 229 -14.15 -8.38 -15.90
C LEU A 229 -13.12 -7.33 -15.46
N GLN A 230 -13.11 -6.15 -16.08
CA GLN A 230 -12.22 -5.06 -15.69
C GLN A 230 -12.46 -4.60 -14.26
N THR A 231 -13.74 -4.44 -13.88
CA THR A 231 -14.11 -4.05 -12.52
C THR A 231 -13.69 -5.10 -11.50
N ALA A 232 -13.89 -6.40 -11.80
CA ALA A 232 -13.45 -7.49 -10.95
C ALA A 232 -11.91 -7.55 -10.83
N GLN A 233 -11.17 -7.33 -11.92
CA GLN A 233 -9.71 -7.29 -11.91
C GLN A 233 -9.17 -6.10 -11.11
N LEU A 234 -9.79 -4.93 -11.23
CA LEU A 234 -9.43 -3.75 -10.44
C LEU A 234 -9.70 -3.98 -8.96
N ALA A 235 -10.86 -4.54 -8.61
CA ALA A 235 -11.18 -4.91 -7.24
C ALA A 235 -10.17 -5.94 -6.67
N GLN A 236 -9.82 -6.96 -7.45
CA GLN A 236 -8.81 -7.95 -7.03
C GLN A 236 -7.41 -7.34 -6.88
N LYS A 237 -7.01 -6.44 -7.78
CA LYS A 237 -5.73 -5.71 -7.66
C LYS A 237 -5.71 -4.83 -6.43
N LEU A 238 -6.82 -4.14 -6.13
CA LEU A 238 -6.97 -3.33 -4.94
C LEU A 238 -6.87 -4.20 -3.68
N GLU A 239 -7.62 -5.30 -3.61
CA GLU A 239 -7.58 -6.23 -2.47
C GLU A 239 -6.17 -6.81 -2.26
N ARG A 240 -5.47 -7.20 -3.34
CA ARG A 240 -4.08 -7.69 -3.25
C ARG A 240 -3.12 -6.61 -2.77
N SER A 241 -3.29 -5.37 -3.24
CA SER A 241 -2.48 -4.23 -2.81
C SER A 241 -2.71 -3.93 -1.33
N GLU A 242 -3.96 -3.89 -0.90
CA GLU A 242 -4.36 -3.66 0.49
C GLU A 242 -3.82 -4.76 1.40
N LYS A 243 -3.96 -6.04 1.04
CA LYS A 243 -3.37 -7.16 1.80
C LYS A 243 -1.85 -7.05 1.92
N ARG A 244 -1.17 -6.65 0.84
CA ARG A 244 0.29 -6.49 0.84
C ARG A 244 0.72 -5.32 1.74
N LEU A 245 0.00 -4.20 1.68
CA LEU A 245 0.24 -3.04 2.55
C LEU A 245 0.01 -3.39 4.01
N ASN A 246 -1.10 -4.05 4.34
CA ASN A 246 -1.40 -4.49 5.69
C ASN A 246 -0.33 -5.47 6.22
N LEU A 247 0.11 -6.44 5.41
CA LEU A 247 1.16 -7.39 5.82
C LEU A 247 2.52 -6.70 6.05
N ALA A 248 2.88 -5.72 5.21
CA ALA A 248 4.10 -4.93 5.39
C ALA A 248 4.02 -4.06 6.65
N ALA A 249 2.87 -3.43 6.91
CA ALA A 249 2.63 -2.62 8.11
C ALA A 249 2.67 -3.49 9.38
N ASP A 250 1.98 -4.63 9.38
CA ASP A 250 1.96 -5.57 10.51
C ASP A 250 3.36 -6.13 10.81
N SER A 251 4.12 -6.50 9.78
CA SER A 251 5.50 -7.01 9.97
C SER A 251 6.45 -5.96 10.56
N ALA A 252 6.18 -4.67 10.30
CA ALA A 252 6.94 -3.56 10.85
C ALA A 252 6.37 -3.02 12.18
N ASN A 253 5.32 -3.64 12.74
CA ASN A 253 4.55 -3.13 13.88
C ASN A 253 4.10 -1.67 13.70
N LEU A 254 3.86 -1.26 12.45
CA LEU A 254 3.39 0.07 12.09
C LEU A 254 1.87 0.10 12.18
N GLY A 255 1.36 1.03 12.98
CA GLY A 255 -0.06 1.36 12.96
C GLY A 255 -0.31 2.59 12.10
N MET A 256 -1.08 2.43 11.03
CA MET A 256 -1.55 3.56 10.23
C MET A 256 -2.74 4.22 10.90
N TRP A 257 -2.84 5.54 10.72
CA TRP A 257 -3.91 6.36 11.25
C TRP A 257 -4.26 7.48 10.26
N GLU A 258 -5.53 7.82 10.20
CA GLU A 258 -6.08 8.91 9.40
C GLU A 258 -7.08 9.68 10.25
N TRP A 259 -6.96 10.99 10.28
CA TRP A 259 -7.87 11.87 11.00
C TRP A 259 -8.57 12.79 10.01
N ASP A 260 -9.90 12.64 9.89
CA ASP A 260 -10.76 13.58 9.20
C ASP A 260 -11.00 14.79 10.12
N LEU A 261 -10.37 15.91 9.79
CA LEU A 261 -10.41 17.13 10.60
C LEU A 261 -11.78 17.82 10.58
N LYS A 262 -12.61 17.55 9.57
CA LYS A 262 -13.95 18.14 9.46
C LYS A 262 -14.96 17.38 10.31
N LYS A 263 -14.83 16.05 10.36
CA LYS A 263 -15.72 15.19 11.13
C LYS A 263 -15.24 14.94 12.55
N ASP A 264 -13.98 15.22 12.86
CA ASP A 264 -13.31 14.74 14.06
C ASP A 264 -13.50 13.22 14.24
N GLU A 265 -13.04 12.49 13.23
CA GLU A 265 -13.07 11.03 13.22
C GLU A 265 -11.69 10.50 12.85
N ILE A 266 -11.15 9.67 13.74
CA ILE A 266 -9.85 9.05 13.59
C ILE A 266 -10.05 7.58 13.24
N TRP A 267 -9.63 7.23 12.03
CA TRP A 267 -9.46 5.86 11.63
C TRP A 267 -8.06 5.39 12.01
N ILE A 268 -7.95 4.20 12.60
CA ILE A 268 -6.68 3.55 12.89
C ILE A 268 -6.77 2.08 12.50
N THR A 269 -5.65 1.53 12.04
CA THR A 269 -5.51 0.12 11.70
C THR A 269 -5.92 -0.80 12.84
N ARG A 270 -6.39 -2.02 12.50
CA ARG A 270 -6.84 -3.02 13.47
C ARG A 270 -5.73 -3.38 14.48
N THR A 271 -4.51 -3.51 14.00
CA THR A 271 -3.32 -3.82 14.82
C THR A 271 -3.07 -2.71 15.85
N ARG A 272 -3.19 -1.44 15.44
CA ARG A 272 -3.10 -0.29 16.34
C ARG A 272 -4.24 -0.25 17.36
N ARG A 273 -5.49 -0.55 16.95
CA ARG A 273 -6.63 -0.62 17.89
C ARG A 273 -6.35 -1.63 19.00
N ALA A 274 -5.87 -2.82 18.63
CA ALA A 274 -5.52 -3.85 19.59
C ALA A 274 -4.37 -3.42 20.53
N GLN A 275 -3.33 -2.76 20.01
CA GLN A 275 -2.23 -2.23 20.82
C GLN A 275 -2.67 -1.15 21.80
N LEU A 276 -3.65 -0.32 21.41
CA LEU A 276 -4.20 0.77 22.24
C LEU A 276 -5.32 0.29 23.19
N GLY A 277 -5.71 -1.00 23.15
CA GLY A 277 -6.85 -1.51 23.92
C GLY A 277 -8.21 -0.94 23.47
N LEU A 278 -8.29 -0.40 22.25
CA LEU A 278 -9.51 0.22 21.72
C LEU A 278 -10.43 -0.83 21.07
N PRO A 279 -11.76 -0.63 21.12
CA PRO A 279 -12.71 -1.55 20.49
C PRO A 279 -12.48 -1.68 18.98
N VAL A 280 -12.66 -2.90 18.46
CA VAL A 280 -12.37 -3.26 17.05
C VAL A 280 -13.16 -2.38 16.08
N SER A 281 -14.36 -1.95 16.46
CA SER A 281 -15.21 -1.02 15.72
C SER A 281 -15.68 0.12 16.64
N GLY A 282 -15.87 1.29 16.08
CA GLY A 282 -16.27 2.49 16.82
C GLY A 282 -15.57 3.73 16.29
N ARG A 283 -16.25 4.87 16.44
CA ARG A 283 -15.68 6.19 16.18
C ARG A 283 -14.66 6.51 17.27
N ILE A 284 -13.50 7.00 16.86
CA ILE A 284 -12.45 7.48 17.77
C ILE A 284 -12.33 8.97 17.50
N THR A 285 -12.51 9.79 18.52
CA THR A 285 -12.33 11.24 18.46
C THR A 285 -10.93 11.61 18.88
N PHE A 286 -10.53 12.86 18.63
CA PHE A 286 -9.27 13.37 19.15
C PHE A 286 -9.20 13.33 20.68
N GLU A 287 -10.32 13.62 21.35
CA GLU A 287 -10.42 13.61 22.81
C GLU A 287 -10.17 12.20 23.39
N ASP A 288 -10.68 11.16 22.72
CA ASP A 288 -10.43 9.76 23.11
C ASP A 288 -8.93 9.44 23.11
N LEU A 289 -8.18 9.89 22.09
CA LEU A 289 -6.73 9.68 22.02
C LEU A 289 -5.97 10.55 23.03
N LEU A 290 -6.36 11.82 23.19
CA LEU A 290 -5.76 12.74 24.15
C LEU A 290 -5.84 12.22 25.58
N SER A 291 -6.96 11.58 25.94
CA SER A 291 -7.16 10.98 27.26
C SER A 291 -6.13 9.88 27.57
N ARG A 292 -5.63 9.18 26.55
CA ARG A 292 -4.65 8.09 26.65
C ARG A 292 -3.21 8.57 26.67
N TRP A 293 -2.94 9.81 26.27
CA TRP A 293 -1.60 10.39 26.34
C TRP A 293 -1.22 10.70 27.79
N HIS A 294 0.03 10.40 28.13
CA HIS A 294 0.62 10.76 29.41
C HIS A 294 0.55 12.27 29.63
N ALA A 295 0.19 12.70 30.84
CA ALA A 295 -0.11 14.11 31.15
C ALA A 295 1.01 15.07 30.72
N ASP A 296 2.26 14.75 31.06
CA ASP A 296 3.43 15.57 30.73
C ASP A 296 3.69 15.76 29.22
N ASP A 297 3.19 14.85 28.38
CA ASP A 297 3.51 14.85 26.95
C ASP A 297 2.43 15.57 26.13
N ARG A 298 1.24 15.83 26.71
CA ARG A 298 0.07 16.38 26.00
C ARG A 298 0.35 17.72 25.32
N ASP A 299 0.95 18.66 26.04
CA ASP A 299 1.23 20.01 25.53
C ASP A 299 2.21 19.97 24.35
N LYS A 300 3.24 19.11 24.44
CA LYS A 300 4.22 18.94 23.37
C LYS A 300 3.60 18.35 22.11
N VAL A 301 2.75 17.33 22.26
CA VAL A 301 2.09 16.70 21.11
C VAL A 301 1.08 17.65 20.46
N TRP A 302 0.35 18.42 21.27
CA TRP A 302 -0.57 19.45 20.79
C TRP A 302 0.15 20.53 20.00
N GLN A 303 1.30 21.00 20.48
CA GLN A 303 2.11 22.00 19.78
C GLN A 303 2.62 21.48 18.44
N ALA A 304 3.14 20.25 18.39
CA ALA A 304 3.59 19.63 17.14
C ALA A 304 2.44 19.46 16.11
N LEU A 305 1.24 19.13 16.61
CA LEU A 305 0.05 19.05 15.78
C LEU A 305 -0.35 20.41 15.20
N LYS A 306 -0.33 21.46 16.04
CA LYS A 306 -0.64 22.82 15.63
C LYS A 306 0.33 23.31 14.55
N GLU A 307 1.62 23.08 14.73
CA GLU A 307 2.65 23.40 13.74
C GLU A 307 2.42 22.66 12.41
N ALA A 308 2.04 21.38 12.44
CA ALA A 308 1.71 20.64 11.23
C ALA A 308 0.50 21.22 10.49
N LEU A 309 -0.54 21.63 11.21
CA LEU A 309 -1.78 22.17 10.64
C LEU A 309 -1.63 23.62 10.12
N GLU A 310 -0.92 24.48 10.85
CA GLU A 310 -0.77 25.90 10.54
C GLU A 310 0.42 26.17 9.60
N GLU A 311 1.57 25.52 9.86
CA GLU A 311 2.82 25.77 9.13
C GLU A 311 3.05 24.75 8.00
N ARG A 312 2.15 23.78 7.83
CA ARG A 312 2.20 22.73 6.78
C ARG A 312 3.47 21.88 6.84
N LYS A 313 4.03 21.71 8.03
CA LYS A 313 5.14 20.79 8.29
C LYS A 313 4.63 19.36 8.42
N ASP A 314 5.52 18.40 8.16
CA ASP A 314 5.23 17.01 8.50
C ASP A 314 5.09 16.91 10.03
N TYR A 315 4.00 16.29 10.49
CA TYR A 315 3.76 16.02 11.91
C TYR A 315 4.74 14.96 12.38
N GLU A 316 5.48 15.23 13.45
CA GLU A 316 6.37 14.27 14.09
C GLU A 316 6.32 14.45 15.61
N ALA A 317 6.00 13.39 16.33
CA ALA A 317 5.96 13.41 17.79
C ALA A 317 6.36 12.06 18.39
N GLU A 318 7.18 12.10 19.44
CA GLU A 318 7.41 10.97 20.34
C GLU A 318 6.73 11.26 21.67
N TYR A 319 5.83 10.36 22.11
CA TYR A 319 5.05 10.54 23.32
C TYR A 319 4.69 9.20 23.99
N ARG A 320 4.36 9.27 25.27
CA ARG A 320 3.93 8.13 26.07
C ARG A 320 2.41 7.98 26.03
N ILE A 321 1.95 6.74 25.87
CA ILE A 321 0.56 6.35 26.06
C ILE A 321 0.41 5.50 27.32
N VAL A 322 -0.73 5.63 27.99
CA VAL A 322 -1.09 4.83 29.17
C VAL A 322 -2.21 3.87 28.79
N LEU A 323 -1.94 2.58 28.93
CA LEU A 323 -2.91 1.51 28.69
C LEU A 323 -3.85 1.30 29.88
N GLU A 324 -4.93 0.53 29.71
CA GLU A 324 -5.91 0.26 30.78
C GLU A 324 -5.32 -0.49 31.97
N ASP A 325 -4.28 -1.28 31.75
CA ASP A 325 -3.53 -1.98 32.80
C ASP A 325 -2.54 -1.05 33.54
N GLY A 326 -2.45 0.22 33.16
CA GLY A 326 -1.53 1.21 33.71
C GLY A 326 -0.11 1.14 33.14
N SER A 327 0.18 0.21 32.22
CA SER A 327 1.48 0.15 31.56
C SER A 327 1.68 1.34 30.61
N VAL A 328 2.93 1.78 30.48
CA VAL A 328 3.32 2.93 29.66
C VAL A 328 4.06 2.44 28.42
N ARG A 329 3.65 2.91 27.24
CA ARG A 329 4.35 2.63 25.98
C ARG A 329 4.78 3.90 25.29
N TRP A 330 5.94 3.86 24.63
CA TRP A 330 6.44 4.96 23.83
C TRP A 330 6.03 4.81 22.38
N ILE A 331 5.42 5.85 21.83
CA ILE A 331 4.98 5.91 20.45
C ILE A 331 5.76 6.98 19.71
N SER A 332 6.28 6.64 18.53
CA SER A 332 6.70 7.61 17.53
C SER A 332 5.62 7.71 16.46
N ALA A 333 5.02 8.89 16.28
CA ALA A 333 4.02 9.15 15.27
C ALA A 333 4.58 10.13 14.24
N ARG A 334 4.35 9.83 12.95
CA ARG A 334 4.67 10.69 11.83
C ARG A 334 3.49 10.80 10.89
N GLY A 335 3.19 11.99 10.39
CA GLY A 335 2.05 12.19 9.51
C GLY A 335 2.20 13.43 8.63
N ARG A 336 1.30 13.53 7.65
CA ARG A 336 1.24 14.65 6.72
C ARG A 336 -0.20 15.14 6.59
N VAL A 337 -0.34 16.46 6.54
CA VAL A 337 -1.63 17.13 6.30
C VAL A 337 -1.95 17.11 4.81
N GLN A 338 -3.14 16.64 4.47
CA GLN A 338 -3.74 16.77 3.15
C GLN A 338 -4.68 17.97 3.14
N LEU A 339 -4.56 18.79 2.10
CA LEU A 339 -5.33 20.01 1.92
C LEU A 339 -6.50 19.76 0.95
N ASP A 340 -7.58 20.52 1.11
CA ASP A 340 -8.66 20.58 0.10
C ASP A 340 -8.33 21.54 -1.05
N ASP A 341 -9.21 21.60 -2.05
CA ASP A 341 -9.08 22.46 -3.24
C ASP A 341 -8.99 23.97 -2.91
N HIS A 342 -9.34 24.36 -1.68
CA HIS A 342 -9.24 25.74 -1.17
C HIS A 342 -8.02 25.97 -0.28
N GLY A 343 -7.12 24.98 -0.17
CA GLY A 343 -5.89 25.05 0.60
C GLY A 343 -6.09 24.94 2.11
N LYS A 344 -7.25 24.47 2.59
CA LYS A 344 -7.51 24.23 4.02
C LYS A 344 -7.17 22.78 4.40
N PRO A 345 -6.61 22.54 5.60
CA PRO A 345 -6.43 21.19 6.14
C PRO A 345 -7.74 20.41 6.14
N MET A 346 -7.75 19.26 5.48
CA MET A 346 -8.90 18.37 5.38
C MET A 346 -8.67 17.07 6.16
N GLN A 347 -7.48 16.50 6.02
CA GLN A 347 -7.15 15.20 6.60
C GLN A 347 -5.70 15.20 7.10
N LEU A 348 -5.44 14.53 8.21
CA LEU A 348 -4.07 14.25 8.66
C LEU A 348 -3.87 12.73 8.63
N THR A 349 -2.94 12.26 7.80
CA THR A 349 -2.69 10.82 7.60
C THR A 349 -1.27 10.47 7.95
N GLY A 350 -1.04 9.34 8.61
CA GLY A 350 0.28 8.99 9.10
C GLY A 350 0.45 7.55 9.55
N VAL A 351 1.64 7.30 10.08
CA VAL A 351 2.04 6.03 10.69
C VAL A 351 2.50 6.27 12.11
N SER A 352 2.45 5.22 12.91
CA SER A 352 2.87 5.26 14.30
C SER A 352 3.52 3.93 14.67
N LEU A 353 4.66 4.01 15.34
CA LEU A 353 5.50 2.88 15.71
C LEU A 353 5.64 2.83 17.23
N ASP A 354 5.56 1.62 17.80
CA ASP A 354 5.94 1.38 19.20
C ASP A 354 7.47 1.36 19.29
N ILE A 355 8.04 2.32 20.02
CA ILE A 355 9.47 2.50 20.22
C ILE A 355 9.88 2.22 21.68
N THR A 356 9.02 1.52 22.46
CA THR A 356 9.25 1.24 23.88
C THR A 356 10.57 0.49 24.09
N SER A 357 10.81 -0.60 23.35
CA SER A 357 12.06 -1.37 23.46
C SER A 357 13.30 -0.55 23.09
N ARG A 358 13.18 0.40 22.16
CA ARG A 358 14.28 1.31 21.82
C ARG A 358 14.58 2.25 23.00
N LYS A 359 13.54 2.84 23.61
CA LYS A 359 13.70 3.73 24.76
C LYS A 359 14.24 3.00 25.99
N GLU A 360 13.77 1.78 26.26
CA GLU A 360 14.31 0.94 27.34
C GLU A 360 15.79 0.63 27.13
N ALA A 361 16.20 0.30 25.90
CA ALA A 361 17.60 0.08 25.56
C ALA A 361 18.44 1.36 25.69
N GLU A 362 17.92 2.51 25.28
CA GLU A 362 18.58 3.82 25.45
C GLU A 362 18.80 4.14 26.95
N VAL A 363 17.79 3.91 27.79
CA VAL A 363 17.88 4.12 29.24
C VAL A 363 18.88 3.16 29.89
N LEU A 364 18.83 1.87 29.55
CA LEU A 364 19.77 0.88 30.07
C LEU A 364 21.21 1.21 29.66
N ALA A 365 21.43 1.60 28.40
CA ALA A 365 22.74 2.01 27.91
C ALA A 365 23.25 3.26 28.65
N GLN A 366 22.38 4.21 28.96
CA GLN A 366 22.75 5.39 29.74
C GLN A 366 23.12 5.01 31.18
N GLN A 367 22.32 4.17 31.85
CA GLN A 367 22.62 3.68 33.19
C GLN A 367 23.97 2.96 33.25
N GLN A 368 24.26 2.10 32.27
CA GLN A 368 25.55 1.41 32.17
C GLN A 368 26.72 2.39 31.96
N ARG A 369 26.53 3.45 31.17
CA ARG A 369 27.55 4.50 30.98
C ARG A 369 27.82 5.26 32.27
N ASP A 370 26.77 5.64 32.99
CA ASP A 370 26.89 6.36 34.26
C ASP A 370 27.59 5.49 35.33
N GLU A 371 27.25 4.20 35.41
CA GLU A 371 27.90 3.24 36.30
C GLU A 371 29.38 3.05 35.96
N LEU A 372 29.71 2.89 34.66
CA LEU A 372 31.09 2.81 34.20
C LEU A 372 31.89 4.08 34.50
N GLU A 373 31.27 5.26 34.38
CA GLU A 373 31.94 6.52 34.68
C GLU A 373 32.22 6.66 36.18
N GLN A 374 31.28 6.27 37.04
CA GLN A 374 31.50 6.22 38.49
C GLN A 374 32.62 5.24 38.87
N LEU A 375 32.60 4.02 38.31
CA LEU A 375 33.66 3.02 38.54
C LEU A 375 35.03 3.55 38.09
N ARG A 376 35.08 4.23 36.93
CA ARG A 376 36.30 4.83 36.41
C ARG A 376 36.83 5.91 37.37
N GLN A 377 35.98 6.80 37.86
CA GLN A 377 36.37 7.83 38.84
C GLN A 377 36.92 7.21 40.14
N GLN A 378 36.25 6.18 40.67
CA GLN A 378 36.73 5.46 41.85
C GLN A 378 38.10 4.80 41.62
N ARG A 379 38.30 4.17 40.45
CA ARG A 379 39.58 3.54 40.10
C ARG A 379 40.70 4.56 39.99
N THR A 380 40.45 5.71 39.36
CA THR A 380 41.45 6.77 39.23
C THR A 380 41.85 7.32 40.60
N ALA A 381 40.89 7.59 41.49
CA ALA A 381 41.17 8.07 42.84
C ALA A 381 41.98 7.05 43.68
N LEU A 382 41.71 5.75 43.52
CA LEU A 382 42.49 4.68 44.17
C LEU A 382 43.94 4.68 43.65
N LEU A 383 44.12 4.75 42.33
CA LEU A 383 45.45 4.77 41.71
C LEU A 383 46.25 6.00 42.11
N GLU A 384 45.62 7.18 42.18
CA GLU A 384 46.27 8.40 42.67
C GLU A 384 46.74 8.24 44.13
N LYS A 385 45.94 7.58 44.97
CA LYS A 385 46.32 7.23 46.34
C LYS A 385 47.52 6.28 46.37
N GLU A 386 47.48 5.20 45.60
CA GLU A 386 48.59 4.23 45.51
C GLU A 386 49.88 4.88 45.00
N VAL A 387 49.78 5.76 43.99
CA VAL A 387 50.93 6.50 43.45
C VAL A 387 51.48 7.48 44.49
N ALA A 388 50.61 8.21 45.20
CA ALA A 388 51.04 9.13 46.26
C ALA A 388 51.70 8.38 47.44
N GLU A 389 51.16 7.21 47.80
CA GLU A 389 51.72 6.35 48.85
C GLU A 389 53.08 5.78 48.43
N ARG A 390 53.21 5.27 47.20
CA ARG A 390 54.51 4.83 46.66
C ARG A 390 55.53 5.95 46.65
N ALA A 391 55.17 7.13 46.16
CA ALA A 391 56.08 8.29 46.13
C ALA A 391 56.46 8.80 47.54
N ARG A 392 55.63 8.55 48.55
CA ARG A 392 55.96 8.82 49.96
C ARG A 392 56.96 7.80 50.49
N LEU A 393 56.69 6.51 50.27
CA LEU A 393 57.57 5.42 50.70
C LEU A 393 58.96 5.53 50.04
N GLU A 394 59.02 5.82 48.74
CA GLU A 394 60.29 6.03 48.03
C GLU A 394 61.10 7.19 48.64
N ARG A 395 60.46 8.32 48.95
CA ARG A 395 61.12 9.44 49.64
C ARG A 395 61.63 9.06 51.03
N GLU A 396 60.83 8.33 51.81
CA GLU A 396 61.22 7.88 53.15
C GLU A 396 62.42 6.91 53.10
N VAL A 397 62.45 6.02 52.11
CA VAL A 397 63.60 5.12 51.87
C VAL A 397 64.84 5.90 51.48
N ILE A 398 64.74 6.87 50.58
CA ILE A 398 65.87 7.72 50.16
C ILE A 398 66.41 8.51 51.35
N GLU A 399 65.55 9.16 52.13
CA GLU A 399 65.95 9.90 53.33
C GLU A 399 66.60 8.99 54.39
N SER A 400 66.03 7.81 54.63
CA SER A 400 66.60 6.84 55.57
C SER A 400 67.97 6.33 55.11
N CYS A 401 68.12 6.05 53.81
CA CYS A 401 69.39 5.64 53.22
C CYS A 401 70.45 6.75 53.36
N GLY A 402 70.09 8.00 53.03
CA GLY A 402 70.99 9.15 53.18
C GLY A 402 71.35 9.47 54.64
N ARG A 403 70.46 9.20 55.60
CA ARG A 403 70.80 9.27 57.04
C ARG A 403 71.83 8.21 57.44
N GLU A 404 71.62 6.97 57.02
CA GLU A 404 72.52 5.87 57.38
C GLU A 404 73.89 6.02 56.70
N GLN A 405 73.94 6.45 55.44
CA GLN A 405 75.19 6.76 54.74
C GLN A 405 76.01 7.84 55.48
N ARG A 406 75.37 8.93 55.91
CA ARG A 406 76.02 9.98 56.71
C ARG A 406 76.53 9.45 58.06
N ARG A 407 75.75 8.60 58.73
CA ARG A 407 76.17 7.94 59.98
C ARG A 407 77.40 7.04 59.77
N ILE A 408 77.40 6.22 58.72
CA ILE A 408 78.54 5.35 58.38
C ILE A 408 79.78 6.19 58.03
N ALA A 409 79.61 7.27 57.25
CA ALA A 409 80.72 8.16 56.92
C ALA A 409 81.35 8.78 58.17
N TYR A 410 80.50 9.24 59.10
CA TYR A 410 80.93 9.78 60.40
C TYR A 410 81.74 8.76 61.21
N ASP A 411 81.21 7.54 61.41
CA ASP A 411 81.88 6.47 62.17
C ASP A 411 83.22 6.05 61.52
N LEU A 412 83.28 6.06 60.19
CA LEU A 412 84.48 5.69 59.44
C LEU A 412 85.56 6.78 59.51
N HIS A 413 85.16 8.06 59.50
CA HIS A 413 86.08 9.19 59.63
C HIS A 413 86.58 9.37 61.06
N ASP A 414 85.67 9.48 62.02
CA ASP A 414 85.97 9.85 63.40
C ASP A 414 86.35 8.65 64.27
N GLY A 415 85.71 7.50 64.08
CA GLY A 415 86.08 6.29 64.79
C GLY A 415 87.31 5.64 64.17
N VAL A 416 87.10 4.94 63.06
CA VAL A 416 88.13 4.08 62.44
C VAL A 416 89.32 4.91 61.93
N GLY A 417 89.05 6.03 61.26
CA GLY A 417 90.07 6.91 60.71
C GLY A 417 91.01 7.48 61.76
N GLN A 418 90.48 8.02 62.88
CA GLN A 418 91.31 8.59 63.94
C GLN A 418 92.10 7.53 64.71
N HIS A 419 91.48 6.38 65.03
CA HIS A 419 92.18 5.27 65.69
C HIS A 419 93.36 4.76 64.86
N LEU A 420 93.20 4.62 63.53
CA LEU A 420 94.28 4.20 62.64
C LEU A 420 95.42 5.22 62.57
N VAL A 421 95.13 6.52 62.63
CA VAL A 421 96.17 7.56 62.72
C VAL A 421 96.91 7.47 64.06
N GLY A 422 96.19 7.24 65.16
CA GLY A 422 96.79 6.99 66.47
C GLY A 422 97.74 5.79 66.46
N ILE A 423 97.30 4.66 65.91
CA ILE A 423 98.11 3.44 65.73
C ILE A 423 99.35 3.74 64.88
N ALA A 424 99.21 4.49 63.78
CA ALA A 424 100.33 4.86 62.93
C ALA A 424 101.36 5.73 63.68
N LEU A 425 100.91 6.65 64.54
CA LEU A 425 101.80 7.50 65.33
C LEU A 425 102.55 6.69 66.40
N SER A 426 101.85 5.84 67.15
CA SER A 426 102.46 4.95 68.15
C SER A 426 103.46 3.99 67.52
N ALA A 427 103.12 3.38 66.38
CA ALA A 427 104.05 2.51 65.65
C ALA A 427 105.27 3.25 65.09
N LYS A 428 105.14 4.54 64.77
CA LYS A 428 106.24 5.38 64.28
C LYS A 428 107.20 5.78 65.41
N LEU A 429 106.68 6.07 66.60
CA LEU A 429 107.50 6.28 67.80
C LEU A 429 108.27 4.99 68.14
N LEU A 430 107.59 3.84 68.09
CA LEU A 430 108.21 2.53 68.30
C LEU A 430 109.30 2.23 67.25
N GLU A 431 109.08 2.58 65.98
CA GLU A 431 110.09 2.48 64.91
C GLU A 431 111.34 3.33 65.22
N GLN A 432 111.15 4.55 65.74
CA GLN A 432 112.25 5.46 66.07
C GLN A 432 113.11 4.94 67.23
N GLU A 433 112.49 4.42 68.29
CA GLU A 433 113.20 3.82 69.43
C GLU A 433 113.98 2.57 69.01
N LEU A 434 113.37 1.67 68.24
CA LEU A 434 113.98 0.39 67.85
C LEU A 434 115.09 0.53 66.79
N ARG A 435 115.26 1.70 66.18
CA ARG A 435 116.16 1.91 65.02
C ARG A 435 117.65 1.76 65.39
N GLY A 436 118.00 2.00 66.66
CA GLY A 436 119.36 1.89 67.17
C GLY A 436 119.73 0.49 67.66
N GLU A 437 118.80 -0.23 68.29
CA GLU A 437 119.09 -1.48 69.02
C GLU A 437 118.60 -2.76 68.31
N HIS A 438 117.48 -2.69 67.56
CA HIS A 438 116.82 -3.87 66.97
C HIS A 438 116.25 -3.61 65.56
N PRO A 439 117.10 -3.62 64.51
CA PRO A 439 116.72 -3.21 63.15
C PRO A 439 115.64 -4.08 62.49
N ALA A 440 115.55 -5.37 62.84
CA ALA A 440 114.52 -6.27 62.31
C ALA A 440 113.10 -5.95 62.85
N GLN A 441 113.00 -5.49 64.11
CA GLN A 441 111.74 -5.13 64.75
C GLN A 441 111.30 -3.72 64.31
N ALA A 442 112.24 -2.79 64.12
CA ALA A 442 111.97 -1.48 63.51
C ALA A 442 111.34 -1.61 62.12
N LYS A 443 111.80 -2.56 61.29
CA LYS A 443 111.22 -2.82 59.95
C LYS A 443 109.76 -3.31 60.03
N LYS A 444 109.38 -4.09 61.05
CA LYS A 444 108.00 -4.51 61.29
C LYS A 444 107.13 -3.34 61.77
N ALA A 445 107.65 -2.49 62.65
CA ALA A 445 106.97 -1.25 63.08
C ALA A 445 106.71 -0.31 61.89
N SER A 446 107.71 -0.13 61.01
CA SER A 446 107.57 0.64 59.76
C SER A 446 106.50 0.08 58.82
N ALA A 447 106.35 -1.25 58.75
CA ALA A 447 105.28 -1.90 57.98
C ALA A 447 103.89 -1.61 58.58
N ILE A 448 103.76 -1.60 59.91
CA ILE A 448 102.51 -1.24 60.62
C ILE A 448 102.16 0.23 60.35
N VAL A 449 103.13 1.14 60.40
CA VAL A 449 102.92 2.57 60.06
C VAL A 449 102.38 2.72 58.64
N ARG A 450 102.97 2.00 57.68
CA ARG A 450 102.56 2.07 56.27
C ARG A 450 101.14 1.53 56.08
N LEU A 451 100.85 0.37 56.67
CA LEU A 451 99.53 -0.27 56.58
C LEU A 451 98.46 0.61 57.25
N ALA A 452 98.72 1.10 58.46
CA ALA A 452 97.78 1.95 59.21
C ALA A 452 97.49 3.27 58.47
N ASN A 453 98.50 3.92 57.88
CA ASN A 453 98.28 5.13 57.07
C ASN A 453 97.53 4.85 55.77
N GLN A 454 97.82 3.73 55.10
CA GLN A 454 97.10 3.34 53.89
C GLN A 454 95.63 3.04 54.20
N THR A 455 95.35 2.31 55.28
CA THR A 455 94.00 2.00 55.73
C THR A 455 93.26 3.26 56.20
N ALA A 456 93.93 4.18 56.92
CA ALA A 456 93.33 5.46 57.32
C ALA A 456 92.97 6.33 56.10
N ARG A 457 93.82 6.33 55.06
CA ARG A 457 93.54 7.02 53.80
C ARG A 457 92.34 6.40 53.07
N HIS A 458 92.26 5.07 53.02
CA HIS A 458 91.10 4.38 52.46
C HIS A 458 89.81 4.67 53.23
N ALA A 459 89.83 4.61 54.57
CA ALA A 459 88.69 4.96 55.41
C ALA A 459 88.18 6.38 55.13
N ARG A 460 89.08 7.37 55.02
CA ARG A 460 88.69 8.76 54.67
C ARG A 460 88.15 8.91 53.25
N LEU A 461 88.70 8.18 52.27
CA LEU A 461 88.20 8.22 50.89
C LEU A 461 86.81 7.59 50.79
N THR A 462 86.58 6.47 51.49
CA THR A 462 85.26 5.83 51.57
C THR A 462 84.25 6.71 52.30
N ALA A 463 84.63 7.36 53.40
CA ALA A 463 83.75 8.32 54.10
C ALA A 463 83.35 9.49 53.19
N ARG A 464 84.31 10.09 52.48
CA ARG A 464 84.03 11.16 51.50
C ARG A 464 83.17 10.70 50.33
N SER A 465 83.33 9.46 49.87
CA SER A 465 82.48 8.90 48.82
C SER A 465 81.05 8.70 49.28
N LEU A 466 80.83 8.39 50.56
CA LEU A 466 79.50 8.26 51.16
C LEU A 466 78.85 9.62 51.42
N GLU A 467 79.63 10.66 51.75
CA GLU A 467 79.17 12.06 51.89
C GLU A 467 78.93 12.75 50.53
N GLY A 468 79.75 12.42 49.52
CA GLY A 468 79.68 12.99 48.18
C GLY A 468 78.73 12.27 47.23
N ALA A 469 78.06 11.19 47.69
CA ALA A 469 77.03 10.50 46.92
C ALA A 469 75.70 11.27 46.87
N ASP A 470 75.56 12.36 47.65
CA ASP A 470 74.38 13.25 47.68
C ASP A 470 74.28 14.18 46.44
N GLY A 471 74.91 13.83 45.30
CA GLY A 471 75.01 14.74 44.15
C GLY A 471 75.11 14.09 42.77
N VAL A 472 74.09 13.32 42.35
CA VAL A 472 73.52 13.28 40.99
C VAL A 472 72.02 13.09 41.10
#